data_AF-A0A381RXE6-F1
#
_entry.id   AF-A0A381RXE6-F1
#
_cell.length_a   1.000
_cell.length_b   1.000
_cell.length_c   1.000
_cell.angle_alpha   90.00
_cell.angle_beta   90.00
_cell.angle_gamma   90.00
#
_symmetry.space_group_name_H-M   'P 1'
#
loop_
_entity.id
_entity.type
_entity.pdbx_description
1 polymer ?
#
loop_
_entity_poly.entity_id
_entity_poly.type
_entity_poly.pdbx_seq_one_letter_code
_entity_poly.pdbx_strand_id
1 'polypeptide(L)'
;KNIHSTLVFFEAPKRLEKTLEELFLFLGNRPVSICREISKKFEEIIEGNIKDLLRNFDFRKLKGEVVIILRGAEHSTNDTGNLEDLILLSKGNFSPSEKAKKISKITGLSKKDVYDKIIKLDSLKQKI
;
A
#
# COMPACT_ATOMS: atom_id res chain seq x y z
N LYS A 1 13.48 0.07 1.85
CA LYS A 1 13.91 -0.32 0.48
C LYS A 1 12.73 -1.05 -0.15
N ASN A 2 12.24 -0.63 -1.33
CA ASN A 2 11.14 -1.33 -2.00
C ASN A 2 11.64 -2.68 -2.54
N ILE A 3 10.95 -3.77 -2.18
CA ILE A 3 11.21 -5.11 -2.73
C ILE A 3 10.24 -5.31 -3.89
N HIS A 4 10.79 -5.49 -5.09
CA HIS A 4 10.03 -5.63 -6.33
C HIS A 4 9.63 -7.08 -6.65
N SER A 5 10.30 -8.05 -6.03
CA SER A 5 9.91 -9.46 -6.13
C SER A 5 8.69 -9.76 -5.26
N THR A 6 7.91 -10.76 -5.66
CA THR A 6 6.87 -11.35 -4.81
C THR A 6 7.48 -11.84 -3.51
N LEU A 7 6.79 -11.56 -2.40
CA LEU A 7 7.16 -11.98 -1.07
C LEU A 7 6.26 -13.11 -0.63
N VAL A 8 6.85 -14.16 -0.04
CA VAL A 8 6.11 -15.31 0.49
C VAL A 8 6.38 -15.41 1.98
N PHE A 9 5.32 -15.48 2.77
CA PHE A 9 5.38 -15.62 4.22
C PHE A 9 4.61 -16.85 4.66
N PHE A 10 5.17 -17.59 5.60
CA PHE A 10 4.45 -18.62 6.34
C PHE A 10 3.98 -18.02 7.65
N GLU A 11 2.69 -18.16 7.95
CA GLU A 11 2.11 -17.52 9.13
C GLU A 11 1.07 -18.42 9.82
N ALA A 12 0.98 -18.26 11.14
CA ALA A 12 -0.07 -18.89 11.92
C ALA A 12 -1.40 -18.14 11.71
N PRO A 13 -2.56 -18.83 11.56
CA PRO A 13 -3.86 -18.19 11.35
C PRO A 13 -4.19 -17.09 12.37
N LYS A 14 -3.84 -17.32 13.63
CA LYS A 14 -4.08 -16.38 14.75
C LYS A 14 -3.31 -15.07 14.63
N ARG A 15 -2.23 -15.06 13.86
CA ARG A 15 -1.35 -13.89 13.67
C ARG A 15 -1.59 -13.17 12.35
N LEU A 16 -2.30 -13.80 11.42
CA LEU A 16 -2.46 -13.32 10.05
C LEU A 16 -3.01 -11.89 9.98
N GLU A 17 -4.07 -11.58 10.73
CA GLU A 17 -4.66 -10.24 10.75
C GLU A 17 -3.63 -9.17 11.11
N LYS A 18 -2.95 -9.36 12.25
CA LYS A 18 -1.87 -8.48 12.70
C LYS A 18 -0.72 -8.40 11.69
N THR A 19 -0.33 -9.53 11.09
CA THR A 19 0.72 -9.56 10.07
C THR A 19 0.30 -8.74 8.83
N LEU A 20 -0.96 -8.82 8.39
CA LEU A 20 -1.47 -8.02 7.29
C LEU A 20 -1.52 -6.52 7.63
N GLU A 21 -1.87 -6.15 8.87
CA GLU A 21 -1.79 -4.76 9.34
C GLU A 21 -0.36 -4.21 9.26
N GLU A 22 0.62 -4.98 9.73
CA GLU A 22 2.04 -4.61 9.66
C GLU A 22 2.51 -4.51 8.20
N LEU A 23 2.16 -5.49 7.35
CA LEU A 23 2.48 -5.44 5.92
C LEU A 23 1.86 -4.22 5.25
N PHE A 24 0.61 -3.87 5.58
CA PHE A 24 -0.02 -2.65 5.07
C PHE A 24 0.73 -1.39 5.52
N LEU A 25 1.10 -1.31 6.79
CA LEU A 25 1.82 -0.16 7.36
C LEU A 25 3.18 0.06 6.70
N PHE A 26 3.95 -1.01 6.48
CA PHE A 26 5.32 -0.92 5.97
C PHE A 26 5.42 -0.97 4.45
N LEU A 27 4.53 -1.69 3.78
CA LEU A 27 4.59 -1.96 2.34
C LEU A 27 3.44 -1.35 1.54
N GLY A 28 2.42 -0.82 2.22
CA GLY A 28 1.25 -0.19 1.62
C GLY A 28 0.18 -1.19 1.18
N ASN A 29 -0.84 -0.67 0.49
CA ASN A 29 -1.95 -1.49 -0.01
C ASN A 29 -1.53 -2.25 -1.27
N ARG A 30 -1.14 -3.52 -1.13
CA ARG A 30 -0.75 -4.36 -2.27
C ARG A 30 -1.71 -5.53 -2.45
N PRO A 31 -1.81 -6.07 -3.68
CA PRO A 31 -2.45 -7.35 -3.91
C PRO A 31 -1.77 -8.46 -3.10
N VAL A 32 -2.57 -9.30 -2.47
CA VAL A 32 -2.14 -10.43 -1.65
C VAL A 32 -3.07 -11.62 -1.87
N SER A 33 -2.48 -12.81 -1.89
CA SER A 33 -3.21 -14.08 -1.88
C SER A 33 -2.89 -14.82 -0.57
N ILE A 34 -3.93 -15.29 0.12
CA ILE A 34 -3.83 -16.04 1.37
C ILE A 34 -4.27 -17.46 1.05
N CYS A 35 -3.33 -18.39 1.03
CA CYS A 35 -3.54 -19.79 0.72
C CYS A 35 -3.58 -20.59 2.02
N ARG A 36 -4.56 -21.49 2.18
CA ARG A 36 -4.60 -22.45 3.29
C ARG A 36 -4.68 -23.89 2.79
N GLU A 37 -4.20 -24.81 3.61
CA GLU A 37 -4.39 -26.25 3.44
C GLU A 37 -3.99 -26.78 2.04
N ILE A 38 -2.90 -26.26 1.48
CA ILE A 38 -2.41 -26.54 0.12
C ILE A 38 -2.24 -28.05 -0.20
N SER A 39 -2.10 -28.91 0.82
CA SER A 39 -1.96 -30.37 0.66
C SER A 39 -3.24 -31.18 0.87
N LYS A 40 -4.38 -30.55 1.17
CA LYS A 40 -5.64 -31.25 1.52
C LYS A 40 -6.73 -30.96 0.49
N LYS A 41 -7.74 -31.83 0.45
CA LYS A 41 -8.91 -31.75 -0.46
C LYS A 41 -9.76 -30.47 -0.30
N PHE A 42 -9.42 -29.58 0.63
CA PHE A 42 -10.13 -28.35 1.00
C PHE A 42 -9.23 -27.11 0.90
N GLU A 43 -8.35 -27.07 -0.11
CA GLU A 43 -7.56 -25.87 -0.41
C GLU A 43 -8.48 -24.66 -0.60
N GLU A 44 -8.16 -23.56 0.06
CA GLU A 44 -8.87 -22.29 -0.09
C GLU A 44 -7.84 -21.18 -0.34
N ILE A 45 -8.07 -20.43 -1.41
CA ILE A 45 -7.28 -19.25 -1.77
C ILE A 45 -8.20 -18.04 -1.65
N ILE A 46 -7.76 -17.07 -0.84
CA ILE A 46 -8.45 -15.80 -0.67
C ILE A 46 -7.57 -14.71 -1.27
N GLU A 47 -8.11 -13.95 -2.21
CA GLU A 47 -7.36 -12.92 -2.94
C GLU A 47 -8.00 -11.55 -2.77
N GLY A 48 -7.15 -10.53 -2.74
CA GLY A 48 -7.60 -9.14 -2.68
C GLY A 48 -6.45 -8.18 -2.40
N ASN A 49 -6.75 -6.91 -2.20
CA ASN A 49 -5.76 -6.01 -1.61
C ASN A 49 -5.76 -6.15 -0.09
N ILE A 50 -4.62 -5.90 0.55
CA ILE A 50 -4.50 -5.99 2.01
C ILE A 50 -5.63 -5.22 2.72
N LYS A 51 -5.92 -3.97 2.29
CA LYS A 51 -6.97 -3.14 2.89
C LYS A 51 -8.36 -3.77 2.80
N ASP A 52 -8.68 -4.38 1.66
CA ASP A 52 -10.01 -4.98 1.43
C ASP A 52 -10.18 -6.24 2.27
N LEU A 53 -9.13 -7.04 2.41
CA LEU A 53 -9.12 -8.22 3.28
C LEU A 53 -9.23 -7.82 4.75
N LEU A 54 -8.46 -6.84 5.21
CA LEU A 54 -8.56 -6.33 6.60
C LEU A 54 -9.97 -5.81 6.94
N ARG A 55 -10.69 -5.27 5.95
CA ARG A 55 -12.05 -4.73 6.16
C ARG A 55 -13.13 -5.81 6.15
N ASN A 56 -13.04 -6.75 5.23
CA ASN A 56 -14.17 -7.62 4.86
C ASN A 56 -13.99 -9.08 5.26
N PHE A 57 -12.79 -9.48 5.68
CA PHE A 57 -12.48 -10.87 5.97
C PHE A 57 -12.49 -11.17 7.47
N ASP A 58 -13.18 -12.24 7.88
CA ASP A 58 -13.22 -12.69 9.27
C ASP A 58 -12.09 -13.70 9.54
N PHE A 59 -10.92 -13.18 9.95
CA PHE A 59 -9.71 -13.97 10.18
C PHE A 59 -9.85 -15.04 11.26
N ARG A 60 -10.83 -14.91 12.18
CA ARG A 60 -11.06 -15.86 13.27
C ARG A 60 -11.51 -17.24 12.80
N LYS A 61 -12.02 -17.35 11.57
CA LYS A 61 -12.47 -18.62 10.97
C LYS A 61 -11.32 -19.45 10.41
N LEU A 62 -10.13 -18.87 10.26
CA LEU A 62 -8.98 -19.54 9.69
C LEU A 62 -8.38 -20.56 10.66
N LYS A 63 -8.04 -21.73 10.11
CA LYS A 63 -7.37 -22.82 10.81
C LYS A 63 -6.30 -23.41 9.91
N GLY A 64 -5.39 -24.17 10.52
CA GLY A 64 -4.31 -24.86 9.80
C GLY A 64 -3.11 -23.97 9.54
N GLU A 65 -2.45 -24.23 8.42
CA GLU A 65 -1.26 -23.48 7.95
C GLU A 65 -1.69 -22.47 6.89
N VAL A 66 -1.12 -21.27 6.96
CA VAL A 66 -1.40 -20.19 6.02
C VAL A 66 -0.12 -19.75 5.33
N VAL A 67 -0.21 -19.60 4.01
CA VAL A 67 0.82 -18.96 3.19
C VAL A 67 0.27 -17.63 2.68
N ILE A 68 1.03 -16.57 2.88
CA ILE A 68 0.73 -15.23 2.38
C ILE A 68 1.65 -14.99 1.18
N ILE A 69 1.07 -14.72 0.02
CA ILE A 69 1.78 -14.36 -1.20
C ILE A 69 1.48 -12.90 -1.49
N LEU A 70 2.44 -12.03 -1.20
CA LEU A 70 2.30 -10.58 -1.35
C LEU A 70 2.99 -10.11 -2.63
N ARG A 71 2.27 -9.36 -3.46
CA ARG A 71 2.84 -8.80 -4.69
C ARG A 71 4.01 -7.87 -4.37
N GLY A 72 5.07 -7.97 -5.16
CA GLY A 72 6.19 -7.05 -5.10
C GLY A 72 5.76 -5.61 -5.37
N ALA A 73 6.60 -4.65 -4.97
CA ALA A 73 6.38 -3.26 -5.28
C ALA A 73 6.36 -3.09 -6.81
N GLU A 74 5.37 -2.37 -7.33
CA GLU A 74 5.38 -2.05 -8.75
C GLU A 74 6.66 -1.28 -9.09
N HIS A 75 7.20 -1.56 -10.28
CA HIS A 75 8.25 -0.73 -10.85
C HIS A 75 7.59 0.57 -11.29
N SER A 76 7.50 1.56 -10.39
CA SER A 76 6.97 2.87 -10.76
C SER A 76 7.93 3.49 -11.76
N THR A 77 7.57 3.50 -13.04
CA THR A 77 8.15 4.47 -14.00
C THR A 77 7.46 5.83 -13.88
N ASN A 78 6.28 5.94 -13.26
CA ASN A 78 5.55 7.19 -13.05
C ASN A 78 4.58 7.11 -11.84
N ASP A 79 5.04 7.50 -10.65
CA ASP A 79 4.26 7.50 -9.40
C ASP A 79 3.37 8.76 -9.27
N THR A 80 2.38 8.92 -10.15
CA THR A 80 1.48 10.08 -10.16
C THR A 80 0.31 9.94 -9.16
N GLY A 81 -0.23 8.73 -8.99
CA GLY A 81 -1.44 8.49 -8.18
C GLY A 81 -1.22 8.67 -6.68
N ASN A 82 -0.11 8.17 -6.14
CA ASN A 82 0.25 8.38 -4.73
C ASN A 82 0.57 9.86 -4.42
N LEU A 83 1.06 10.59 -5.42
CA LEU A 83 1.50 11.96 -5.24
C LEU A 83 0.35 12.93 -4.95
N GLU A 84 -0.78 12.79 -5.63
CA GLU A 84 -1.94 13.68 -5.46
C GLU A 84 -2.57 13.52 -4.07
N ASP A 85 -2.71 12.28 -3.60
CA ASP A 85 -3.19 11.95 -2.26
C ASP A 85 -2.25 12.50 -1.17
N LEU A 86 -0.94 12.35 -1.35
CA LEU A 86 0.07 12.92 -0.44
C LEU A 86 0.02 14.45 -0.39
N ILE A 87 -0.20 15.11 -1.54
CA ILE A 87 -0.36 16.56 -1.62
C ILE A 87 -1.65 16.99 -0.89
N LEU A 88 -2.74 16.24 -1.07
CA LEU A 88 -4.04 16.52 -0.47
C LEU A 88 -4.02 16.36 1.06
N LEU A 89 -3.38 15.30 1.56
CA LEU A 89 -3.22 15.02 2.98
C LEU A 89 -2.22 15.98 3.66
N SER A 90 -1.29 16.56 2.89
CA SER A 90 -0.36 17.59 3.38
C SER A 90 -0.99 18.98 3.52
N LYS A 91 -2.32 19.10 3.53
CA LYS A 91 -3.03 20.35 3.86
C LYS A 91 -2.81 20.71 5.34
N GLY A 92 -1.79 21.54 5.57
CA GLY A 92 -1.49 22.26 6.81
C GLY A 92 -0.60 23.48 6.49
N ASN A 93 -0.23 24.29 7.50
CA ASN A 93 0.51 25.57 7.42
C ASN A 93 1.91 25.53 6.75
N PHE A 94 2.26 24.45 6.06
CA PHE A 94 3.50 24.35 5.30
C PHE A 94 3.39 25.10 3.97
N SER A 95 4.47 25.79 3.61
CA SER A 95 4.61 26.38 2.28
C SER A 95 4.65 25.29 1.20
N PRO A 96 4.27 25.59 -0.05
CA PRO A 96 4.35 24.63 -1.17
C PRO A 96 5.75 24.01 -1.35
N SER A 97 6.81 24.77 -1.03
CA SER A 97 8.21 24.31 -1.09
C SER A 97 8.54 23.26 -0.01
N GLU A 98 7.98 23.41 1.19
CA GLU A 98 8.16 22.45 2.28
C GLU A 98 7.42 21.16 2.02
N LYS A 99 6.18 21.25 1.49
CA LYS A 99 5.41 20.08 1.04
C LYS A 99 6.19 19.33 -0.04
N ALA A 100 6.70 20.03 -1.04
CA ALA A 100 7.50 19.42 -2.10
C ALA A 100 8.75 18.71 -1.58
N LYS A 101 9.43 19.30 -0.58
CA LYS A 101 10.63 18.69 0.05
C LYS A 101 10.30 17.40 0.80
N LYS A 102 9.21 17.37 1.56
CA LYS A 102 8.79 16.16 2.30
C LYS A 102 8.33 15.07 1.34
N ILE A 103 7.51 15.44 0.37
CA ILE A 103 6.90 14.49 -0.57
C ILE A 103 7.95 13.91 -1.51
N SER A 104 8.90 14.71 -2.02
CA SER A 104 10.04 14.22 -2.82
C SER A 104 10.88 13.17 -2.09
N LYS A 105 11.08 13.31 -0.77
CA LYS A 105 11.79 12.30 0.03
C LYS A 105 11.02 10.98 0.17
N ILE A 106 9.69 11.05 0.18
CA ILE A 106 8.81 9.89 0.35
C ILE A 106 8.63 9.18 -1.00
N THR A 107 8.44 9.93 -2.09
CA THR A 107 8.13 9.39 -3.42
C THR A 107 9.37 9.15 -4.28
N GLY A 108 10.53 9.70 -3.92
CA GLY A 108 11.75 9.65 -4.73
C GLY A 108 11.70 10.53 -5.98
N LEU A 109 10.60 11.25 -6.21
CA LEU A 109 10.44 12.16 -7.35
C LEU A 109 11.25 13.43 -7.18
N SER A 110 11.58 14.09 -8.29
CA SER A 110 12.30 15.36 -8.24
C SER A 110 11.46 16.41 -7.51
N LYS A 111 12.12 17.21 -6.64
CA LYS A 111 11.46 18.28 -5.87
C LYS A 111 10.73 19.27 -6.79
N LYS A 112 11.28 19.50 -7.99
CA LYS A 112 10.71 20.39 -9.00
C LYS A 112 9.37 19.85 -9.52
N ASP A 113 9.33 18.59 -9.93
CA ASP A 113 8.12 17.98 -10.50
C ASP A 113 6.97 17.90 -9.47
N VAL A 114 7.33 17.65 -8.20
CA VAL A 114 6.36 17.66 -7.10
C VAL A 114 5.81 19.07 -6.85
N TYR A 115 6.69 20.08 -6.86
CA TYR A 115 6.29 21.47 -6.65
C TYR A 115 5.34 21.97 -7.74
N ASP A 116 5.67 21.70 -9.01
CA ASP A 116 4.86 22.11 -10.16
C ASP A 116 3.45 21.49 -10.11
N LYS A 117 3.34 20.24 -9.65
CA LYS A 117 2.04 19.58 -9.41
C LYS A 117 1.26 20.19 -8.26
N ILE A 118 1.90 20.54 -7.15
CA ILE A 118 1.24 21.21 -6.02
C ILE A 118 0.60 22.52 -6.48
N ILE A 119 1.35 23.35 -7.21
CA ILE A 119 0.86 24.63 -7.73
C ILE A 119 -0.30 24.40 -8.72
N LYS A 120 -0.19 23.42 -9.61
CA LYS A 120 -1.25 23.08 -10.55
C LYS A 120 -2.54 22.66 -9.84
N LEU A 121 -2.46 21.79 -8.84
CA LEU A 121 -3.61 21.33 -8.04
C LEU A 121 -4.26 22.47 -7.22
N ASP A 122 -3.46 23.37 -6.66
CA ASP A 122 -3.98 24.55 -5.94
C ASP A 122 -4.68 25.53 -6.89
N SER A 123 -4.17 25.69 -8.13
CA SER A 123 -4.78 26.54 -9.15
C SER A 123 -6.11 26.01 -9.70
N LEU A 124 -6.26 24.67 -9.77
CA LEU A 124 -7.49 24.00 -10.19
C LEU A 124 -8.63 24.16 -9.16
N LYS A 125 -8.31 24.34 -7.88
CA LYS A 125 -9.29 24.52 -6.80
C LYS A 125 -9.81 25.95 -6.66
N GLN A 126 -9.11 26.95 -7.19
CA GLN A 126 -9.58 28.33 -7.19
C GLN A 126 -10.54 28.65 -8.35
N LYS A 127 -10.71 27.71 -9.29
CA LYS A 127 -11.60 27.83 -10.46
C LYS A 127 -12.95 27.13 -10.29
N ILE A 128 -13.18 26.47 -9.16
CA ILE A 128 -14.44 25.79 -8.79
C ILE A 128 -15.02 26.55 -7.60
#